data_AF-A0A7V5VMM4-F1
#
_entry.id   AF-A0A7V5VMM4-F1
#
_cell.length_a   1.000
_cell.length_b   1.000
_cell.length_c   1.000
_cell.angle_alpha   90.00
_cell.angle_beta   90.00
_cell.angle_gamma   90.00
#
_symmetry.space_group_name_H-M   'P 1'
#
loop_
_entity.id
_entity.type
_entity.pdbx_description
1 polymer ?
#
loop_
_entity_poly.entity_id
_entity_poly.type
_entity_poly.pdbx_seq_one_letter_code
_entity_poly.pdbx_strand_id
1 'polypeptide(L)' 'DPNVTPENVRAVRAALERAGIPYELLVFDDEGHGIMRPKNQKTLYLRLAEFFARAFQGR' A
#
# COMPACT_ATOMS: atom_id res chain seq x y z
N ASP A 1 -5.87 9.86 -12.55
CA ASP A 1 -5.08 9.31 -13.66
C ASP A 1 -5.96 8.30 -14.39
N PRO A 2 -6.22 8.48 -15.68
CA PRO A 2 -7.07 7.56 -16.44
C PRO A 2 -6.50 6.14 -16.56
N ASN A 3 -5.20 5.94 -16.31
CA ASN A 3 -4.50 4.66 -16.44
C ASN A 3 -4.47 3.84 -15.13
N VAL A 4 -4.67 4.49 -13.97
CA VAL A 4 -4.68 3.81 -12.66
C VAL A 4 -5.89 4.25 -11.86
N THR A 5 -6.92 3.41 -11.87
CA THR A 5 -8.17 3.64 -11.15
C THR A 5 -8.18 2.86 -9.83
N PRO A 6 -9.01 3.28 -8.85
CA PRO A 6 -9.23 2.50 -7.62
C PRO A 6 -9.71 1.06 -7.87
N GLU A 7 -10.28 0.76 -9.05
CA GLU A 7 -10.71 -0.58 -9.43
C GLU A 7 -9.53 -1.56 -9.52
N ASN A 8 -8.35 -1.10 -9.96
CA ASN A 8 -7.16 -1.94 -10.04
C ASN A 8 -6.79 -2.48 -8.65
N VAL A 9 -6.84 -1.62 -7.63
CA VAL A 9 -6.55 -2.03 -6.24
C VAL A 9 -7.62 -2.99 -5.72
N ARG A 10 -8.90 -2.76 -6.05
CA ARG A 10 -9.99 -3.69 -5.67
C ARG A 10 -9.80 -5.07 -6.29
N ALA A 11 -9.46 -5.15 -7.57
CA ALA A 11 -9.24 -6.41 -8.28
C ALA A 11 -8.06 -7.20 -7.68
N VAL A 12 -6.94 -6.52 -7.38
CA VAL A 12 -5.77 -7.14 -6.75
C VAL A 12 -6.10 -7.64 -5.35
N ARG A 13 -6.77 -6.84 -4.52
CA ARG A 13 -7.20 -7.27 -3.17
C ARG A 13 -8.05 -8.52 -3.23
N ALA A 14 -9.07 -8.54 -4.08
CA ALA A 14 -9.93 -9.71 -4.22
C ALA A 14 -9.14 -10.97 -4.65
N ALA A 15 -8.12 -10.83 -5.48
CA ALA A 15 -7.25 -11.95 -5.86
C ALA A 15 -6.37 -12.43 -4.71
N LEU A 16 -5.74 -11.51 -3.94
CA LEU A 16 -4.92 -11.84 -2.78
C LEU A 16 -5.75 -12.54 -1.68
N GLU A 17 -6.95 -12.04 -1.39
CA GLU A 17 -7.88 -12.65 -0.44
C GLU A 17 -8.25 -14.09 -0.86
N ARG A 18 -8.63 -14.30 -2.14
CA ARG A 18 -8.95 -15.64 -2.65
C ARG A 18 -7.77 -16.60 -2.58
N ALA A 19 -6.55 -16.09 -2.71
CA ALA A 19 -5.33 -16.88 -2.64
C ALA A 19 -4.84 -17.10 -1.19
N GLY A 20 -5.48 -16.48 -0.19
CA GLY A 20 -5.03 -16.52 1.20
C GLY A 20 -3.67 -15.84 1.43
N ILE A 21 -3.30 -14.88 0.57
CA ILE A 21 -2.02 -14.17 0.66
C ILE A 21 -2.21 -12.95 1.57
N PRO A 22 -1.49 -12.85 2.70
CA PRO A 22 -1.60 -11.70 3.60
C PRO A 22 -1.04 -10.44 2.93
N TYR A 23 -1.72 -9.31 3.13
CA TYR A 23 -1.30 -8.00 2.63
C TYR A 23 -1.71 -6.88 3.60
N GLU A 24 -1.11 -5.71 3.43
CA GLU A 24 -1.52 -4.47 4.09
C GLU A 24 -1.98 -3.46 3.03
N LEU A 25 -3.06 -2.72 3.32
CA LEU A 25 -3.53 -1.62 2.46
C LEU A 25 -3.40 -0.30 3.22
N LEU A 26 -2.67 0.66 2.63
CA LEU A 26 -2.53 2.02 3.14
C LEU A 26 -3.10 2.99 2.10
N VAL A 27 -4.16 3.73 2.46
CA VAL A 27 -4.84 4.68 1.57
C VAL A 27 -4.65 6.10 2.10
N PHE A 28 -4.42 7.04 1.19
CA PHE A 28 -4.34 8.47 1.48
C PHE A 28 -5.42 9.21 0.67
N ASP A 29 -6.54 9.55 1.31
CA ASP A 29 -7.70 10.17 0.64
C ASP A 29 -7.44 11.63 0.19
N ASP A 30 -6.38 12.26 0.71
CA ASP A 30 -5.98 13.63 0.41
C ASP A 30 -4.80 13.74 -0.57
N GLU A 31 -4.46 12.64 -1.24
CA GLU A 31 -3.43 12.52 -2.27
C GLU A 31 -4.03 12.18 -3.65
N GLY A 32 -3.24 12.41 -4.70
CA GLY A 32 -3.60 12.10 -6.08
C GLY A 32 -2.86 10.87 -6.60
N HIS A 33 -2.13 11.02 -7.71
CA HIS A 33 -1.39 9.92 -8.31
C HIS A 33 -0.08 9.57 -7.58
N GLY A 34 0.42 10.50 -6.76
CA GLY A 34 1.60 10.30 -5.94
C GLY A 34 1.34 10.75 -4.50
N ILE A 35 2.25 10.39 -3.61
CA ILE A 35 2.21 10.76 -2.19
C ILE A 35 3.20 11.91 -2.00
N MET A 36 2.71 13.14 -2.08
CA MET A 36 3.55 14.34 -2.10
C MET A 36 3.52 15.12 -0.78
N ARG A 37 2.45 15.01 0.01
CA ARG A 37 2.35 15.78 1.25
C ARG A 37 3.35 15.23 2.26
N PRO A 38 4.17 16.08 2.91
CA PRO A 38 5.17 15.62 3.87
C PRO A 38 4.62 14.73 5.00
N LYS A 39 3.40 15.02 5.47
CA LYS A 39 2.72 14.20 6.49
C LYS A 39 2.44 12.76 6.02
N ASN A 40 2.08 12.60 4.75
CA ASN A 40 1.73 11.30 4.18
C ASN A 40 2.99 10.54 3.78
N GLN A 41 4.02 11.23 3.29
CA GLN A 41 5.35 10.65 3.08
C GLN A 41 5.95 10.10 4.38
N LYS A 42 5.88 10.86 5.48
CA LYS A 42 6.33 10.38 6.79
C LYS A 42 5.60 9.08 7.19
N THR A 43 4.29 9.05 7.02
CA THR A 43 3.47 7.87 7.32
C THR A 43 3.86 6.69 6.42
N LEU A 44 3.98 6.91 5.11
CA LEU A 44 4.40 5.92 4.14
C LEU A 44 5.75 5.30 4.50
N TYR A 45 6.77 6.13 4.75
CA TYR A 45 8.12 5.65 5.03
C TYR A 45 8.21 4.84 6.33
N LEU A 46 7.51 5.26 7.38
CA LEU A 46 7.45 4.50 8.63
C LEU A 46 6.78 3.14 8.42
N ARG A 47 5.64 3.10 7.71
CA ARG A 47 4.92 1.86 7.41
C ARG A 47 5.74 0.91 6.54
N LEU A 48 6.44 1.43 5.54
CA LEU A 48 7.34 0.63 4.69
C LEU A 48 8.50 0.04 5.51
N ALA A 49 9.15 0.86 6.35
CA ALA A 49 10.24 0.40 7.19
C ALA A 49 9.78 -0.71 8.14
N GLU A 50 8.63 -0.54 8.79
CA GLU A 50 8.02 -1.54 9.66
C GLU A 50 7.66 -2.85 8.91
N PHE A 51 7.05 -2.72 7.73
CA PHE A 51 6.66 -3.86 6.89
C PHE A 51 7.90 -4.67 6.48
N PHE A 52 8.93 -4.02 5.95
CA PHE A 52 10.15 -4.69 5.52
C PHE A 52 10.96 -5.24 6.70
N ALA A 53 11.01 -4.54 7.82
CA ALA A 53 11.64 -5.08 9.03
C ALA A 53 11.00 -6.42 9.43
N ARG A 54 9.66 -6.51 9.48
CA ARG A 54 8.97 -7.77 9.77
C ARG A 54 9.20 -8.83 8.70
N ALA A 55 9.11 -8.45 7.42
CA ALA A 55 9.24 -9.39 6.31
C ALA A 55 10.65 -10.00 6.20
N PHE A 56 11.69 -9.28 6.65
CA PHE A 56 13.08 -9.72 6.57
C PHE A 56 13.71 -10.13 7.91
N GLN A 57 13.01 -9.99 9.03
CA GLN A 57 13.51 -10.31 10.37
C GLN A 57 13.87 -11.80 10.61
N GLY A 58 13.48 -12.70 9.71
CA GLY A 58 13.70 -14.15 9.81
C GLY A 58 14.63 -14.73 8.74
N ARG A 59 15.49 -13.93 8.12
CA ARG A 59 16.48 -14.39 7.13
C ARG A 59 17.89 -14.38 7.70
#